data_AF-A0A7C2SI73-F1
#
_entry.id   AF-A0A7C2SI73-F1
#
_cell.length_a   1.000
_cell.length_b   1.000
_cell.length_c   1.000
_cell.angle_alpha   90.00
_cell.angle_beta   90.00
_cell.angle_gamma   90.00
#
_symmetry.space_group_name_H-M   'P 1'
#
loop_
_entity.id
_entity.type
_entity.pdbx_description
1 polymer ?
#
loop_
_entity_poly.entity_id
_entity_poly.type
_entity_poly.pdbx_seq_one_letter_code
_entity_poly.pdbx_strand_id
1 'polypeptide(L)'
;MVRLKKALNLSIAVLMVAGMIGFAGCSGVSEEQMAELQALRQEVSALDSETQDLKNEKSRLEREIAELNAKLEQCAKDKEQTKANLEKMGM
;
A
#
# COMPACT_ATOMS: atom_id res chain seq x y z
N MET A 1 6.98 1.98 67.30
CA MET A 1 5.91 2.67 66.52
C MET A 1 6.35 3.19 65.15
N VAL A 2 7.53 3.82 64.99
CA VAL A 2 7.96 4.43 63.72
C VAL A 2 8.10 3.42 62.56
N ARG A 3 8.61 2.20 62.82
CA ARG A 3 8.76 1.17 61.78
C ARG A 3 7.44 0.53 61.34
N LEU A 4 6.47 0.44 62.25
CA LEU A 4 5.11 -0.04 61.94
C LEU A 4 4.34 0.97 61.07
N LYS A 5 4.47 2.27 61.38
CA LYS A 5 3.91 3.36 60.56
C LYS A 5 4.55 3.42 59.16
N LYS A 6 5.86 3.18 59.05
CA LYS A 6 6.56 3.09 57.76
C LYS A 6 6.13 1.86 56.95
N ALA A 7 5.98 0.71 57.60
CA ALA A 7 5.51 -0.52 56.94
C ALA A 7 4.06 -0.39 56.44
N LEU A 8 3.17 0.23 57.24
CA LEU A 8 1.77 0.47 56.88
C LEU A 8 1.63 1.48 55.73
N ASN A 9 2.42 2.56 55.72
CA ASN A 9 2.40 3.52 54.62
C ASN A 9 2.96 2.91 53.32
N LEU A 10 3.94 2.01 53.42
CA LEU A 10 4.49 1.31 52.25
C LEU A 10 3.48 0.33 51.65
N SER A 11 2.74 -0.41 52.48
CA SER A 11 1.71 -1.35 52.00
C SER A 11 0.51 -0.64 51.38
N ILE A 12 0.10 0.52 51.89
CA ILE A 12 -0.95 1.35 51.27
C ILE A 12 -0.49 1.89 49.91
N ALA A 13 0.76 2.34 49.79
CA ALA A 13 1.31 2.83 48.53
C ALA A 13 1.38 1.73 47.45
N VAL A 14 1.77 0.51 47.83
CA VAL A 14 1.82 -0.64 46.91
C VAL A 14 0.40 -1.05 46.47
N LEU A 15 -0.58 -1.01 47.38
CA LEU A 15 -1.99 -1.29 47.05
C LEU A 15 -2.60 -0.26 46.10
N MET A 16 -2.26 1.03 46.23
CA MET A 16 -2.74 2.06 45.30
C MET A 16 -2.14 1.90 43.91
N VAL A 17 -0.85 1.58 43.80
CA VAL A 17 -0.19 1.36 42.50
C VAL A 17 -0.69 0.09 41.82
N ALA A 18 -0.90 -1.00 42.59
CA ALA A 18 -1.52 -2.22 42.08
C ALA A 18 -2.99 -2.01 41.67
N GLY A 19 -3.73 -1.15 42.39
CA GLY A 19 -5.11 -0.80 42.07
C GLY A 19 -5.26 -0.04 40.74
N MET A 20 -4.29 0.79 40.35
CA MET A 20 -4.32 1.50 39.06
C MET A 20 -4.07 0.57 37.86
N ILE A 21 -3.31 -0.52 38.05
CA ILE A 21 -3.07 -1.53 37.01
C ILE A 21 -4.33 -2.39 36.77
N GLY A 22 -5.19 -2.55 37.78
CA GLY A 22 -6.42 -3.33 37.71
C GLY A 22 -7.58 -2.70 36.93
N PHE A 23 -7.57 -1.38 36.73
CA PHE A 23 -8.63 -0.67 35.97
C PHE A 23 -8.22 -0.29 34.53
N ALA A 24 -6.92 -0.30 34.21
CA ALA A 24 -6.42 -0.01 32.87
C ALA A 24 -6.01 -1.27 32.07
N GLY A 25 -6.09 -2.46 32.70
CA GLY A 25 -5.75 -3.74 32.07
C GLY A 25 -6.99 -4.57 31.70
N CYS A 26 -7.22 -4.75 30.40
CA CYS A 26 -8.08 -5.79 29.79
C CYS A 26 -9.62 -5.65 29.84
N SER A 27 -10.19 -4.55 29.33
CA SER A 27 -11.62 -4.56 28.93
C SER A 27 -11.85 -3.92 27.56
N GLY A 28 -11.72 -4.72 26.50
CA GLY A 28 -12.31 -4.47 25.18
C GLY A 28 -11.54 -3.51 24.26
N VAL A 29 -11.51 -3.83 22.96
CA VAL A 29 -11.21 -2.83 21.92
C VAL A 29 -12.30 -1.75 22.00
N SER A 30 -11.93 -0.48 22.02
CA SER A 30 -12.92 0.61 22.04
C SER A 30 -13.69 0.64 20.71
N GLU A 31 -14.93 1.11 20.71
CA GLU A 31 -15.71 1.29 19.46
C GLU A 31 -14.97 2.19 18.46
N GLU A 32 -14.23 3.19 18.97
CA GLU A 32 -13.36 4.06 18.16
C GLU A 32 -12.24 3.29 17.46
N GLN A 33 -11.53 2.41 18.18
CA GLN A 33 -10.49 1.56 17.57
C GLN A 33 -11.07 0.58 16.55
N MET A 34 -12.28 0.07 16.78
CA MET A 34 -12.96 -0.79 15.79
C MET A 34 -13.41 -0.01 14.55
N ALA A 35 -13.82 1.25 14.70
CA ALA A 35 -14.18 2.12 13.58
C ALA A 35 -12.95 2.50 12.75
N GLU A 36 -11.84 2.87 13.41
CA GLU A 36 -10.55 3.15 12.75
C GLU A 36 -10.03 1.93 12.00
N LEU A 37 -10.07 0.73 12.61
CA LEU A 37 -9.69 -0.51 11.95
C LEU A 37 -10.55 -0.79 10.70
N GLN A 38 -11.86 -0.52 10.76
CA GLN A 38 -12.75 -0.68 9.61
C GLN A 38 -12.44 0.33 8.50
N ALA A 39 -12.17 1.59 8.85
CA ALA A 39 -11.76 2.61 7.89
C ALA A 39 -10.44 2.23 7.19
N LEU A 40 -9.42 1.79 7.95
CA LEU A 40 -8.16 1.31 7.38
C LEU A 40 -8.37 0.10 6.45
N ARG A 41 -9.26 -0.83 6.80
CA ARG A 41 -9.59 -1.98 5.94
C ARG A 41 -10.24 -1.53 4.62
N GLN A 42 -11.12 -0.53 4.68
CA GLN A 42 -11.74 0.03 3.48
C GLN A 42 -10.71 0.74 2.60
N GLU A 43 -9.80 1.52 3.21
CA GLU A 43 -8.71 2.19 2.49
C GLU A 43 -7.79 1.18 1.81
N VAL A 44 -7.35 0.13 2.52
CA VAL A 44 -6.53 -0.95 1.94
C VAL A 44 -7.26 -1.64 0.78
N SER A 45 -8.56 -1.90 0.91
CA SER A 45 -9.35 -2.50 -0.16
C SER A 45 -9.46 -1.58 -1.39
N ALA A 46 -9.59 -0.26 -1.18
CA ALA A 46 -9.64 0.71 -2.27
C ALA A 46 -8.28 0.80 -2.98
N LEU A 47 -7.19 0.89 -2.22
CA LEU A 47 -5.82 0.93 -2.74
C LEU A 47 -5.45 -0.35 -3.49
N ASP A 48 -5.90 -1.53 -3.02
CA ASP A 48 -5.68 -2.79 -3.74
C ASP A 48 -6.40 -2.79 -5.09
N SER A 49 -7.66 -2.32 -5.12
CA SER A 49 -8.41 -2.17 -6.37
C SER A 49 -7.72 -1.21 -7.34
N GLU A 50 -7.32 -0.03 -6.88
CA GLU A 50 -6.60 0.95 -7.70
C GLU A 50 -5.27 0.39 -8.22
N THR A 51 -4.54 -0.37 -7.40
CA THR A 51 -3.30 -1.03 -7.79
C THR A 51 -3.55 -2.07 -8.89
N GLN A 52 -4.62 -2.85 -8.79
CA GLN A 52 -5.00 -3.82 -9.82
C GLN A 52 -5.37 -3.13 -11.13
N ASP A 53 -6.14 -2.03 -11.07
CA ASP A 53 -6.51 -1.24 -12.24
C ASP A 53 -5.28 -0.63 -12.94
N LEU A 54 -4.37 -0.01 -12.17
CA LEU A 54 -3.11 0.53 -12.69
C LEU A 54 -2.23 -0.55 -13.32
N LYS A 55 -2.18 -1.75 -12.74
CA LYS A 55 -1.43 -2.89 -13.29
C LYS A 55 -2.02 -3.37 -14.62
N ASN A 56 -3.34 -3.40 -14.73
CA ASN A 56 -4.05 -3.75 -15.96
C ASN A 56 -3.81 -2.70 -17.04
N GLU A 57 -3.90 -1.41 -16.68
CA GLU A 57 -3.62 -0.30 -17.59
C GLU A 57 -2.16 -0.32 -18.08
N LYS A 58 -1.19 -0.52 -17.18
CA LYS A 58 0.22 -0.69 -17.55
C LYS A 58 0.39 -1.82 -18.57
N SER A 59 -0.19 -2.98 -18.31
CA SER A 59 -0.10 -4.13 -19.21
C SER A 59 -0.71 -3.85 -20.59
N ARG A 60 -1.80 -3.07 -20.64
CA ARG A 60 -2.42 -2.60 -21.89
C ARG A 60 -1.48 -1.66 -22.66
N LEU A 61 -0.93 -0.66 -21.98
CA LEU A 61 -0.01 0.32 -22.57
C LEU A 61 1.27 -0.36 -23.10
N GLU A 62 1.83 -1.33 -22.37
CA GLU A 62 3.00 -2.09 -22.82
C GLU A 62 2.73 -2.86 -24.12
N ARG A 63 1.52 -3.44 -24.28
CA ARG A 63 1.12 -4.09 -25.53
C ARG A 63 0.98 -3.10 -26.67
N GLU A 64 0.33 -1.95 -26.42
CA GLU A 64 0.15 -0.91 -27.42
C GLU A 64 1.51 -0.36 -27.91
N ILE A 65 2.46 -0.14 -27.01
CA ILE A 65 3.82 0.26 -27.35
C ILE A 65 4.50 -0.79 -28.23
N ALA A 66 4.38 -2.09 -27.89
CA ALA A 66 4.97 -3.16 -28.69
C ALA A 66 4.37 -3.22 -30.11
N GLU A 67 3.05 -3.07 -30.24
CA GLU A 67 2.37 -3.02 -31.54
C GLU A 67 2.78 -1.80 -32.38
N LEU A 68 2.89 -0.63 -31.76
CA LEU A 68 3.33 0.60 -32.44
C LEU A 68 4.77 0.49 -32.92
N ASN A 69 5.67 -0.07 -32.10
CA ASN A 69 7.05 -0.31 -32.50
C ASN A 69 7.16 -1.26 -33.68
N ALA A 70 6.38 -2.36 -33.69
CA ALA A 70 6.35 -3.28 -34.82
C ALA A 70 5.85 -2.60 -36.11
N LYS A 71 4.83 -1.73 -36.02
CA LYS A 71 4.34 -0.94 -37.15
C LYS A 71 5.39 0.06 -37.66
N LEU A 72 6.13 0.71 -36.75
CA LEU A 72 7.21 1.64 -37.12
C LEU A 72 8.35 0.91 -37.83
N GLU A 73 8.76 -0.26 -37.35
CA GLU A 73 9.79 -1.08 -37.99
C GLU A 73 9.35 -1.51 -39.40
N GLN A 74 8.11 -1.98 -39.54
CA GLN A 74 7.56 -2.34 -40.85
C GLN A 74 7.53 -1.14 -41.80
N CYS A 75 7.08 0.03 -41.33
CA CYS A 75 7.08 1.25 -42.13
C CYS A 75 8.49 1.67 -42.58
N ALA A 76 9.48 1.55 -41.70
CA ALA A 76 10.88 1.84 -42.04
C ALA A 76 11.39 0.89 -43.13
N LYS A 77 11.09 -0.41 -43.01
CA LYS A 77 11.44 -1.43 -44.01
C LYS A 77 10.76 -1.17 -45.34
N ASP A 78 9.47 -0.87 -45.34
CA ASP A 78 8.70 -0.57 -46.55
C ASP A 78 9.23 0.69 -47.24
N LYS A 79 9.61 1.71 -46.47
CA LYS A 79 10.25 2.93 -46.99
C LYS A 79 11.60 2.64 -47.64
N GLU A 80 12.44 1.84 -47.00
CA GLU A 80 13.75 1.45 -47.55
C GLU A 80 13.58 0.63 -48.83
N GLN A 81 12.70 -0.36 -48.83
CA GLN A 81 12.39 -1.18 -50.00
C GLN A 81 11.83 -0.33 -51.14
N THR A 82 10.91 0.60 -50.83
CA THR A 82 10.36 1.53 -51.83
C THR A 82 11.48 2.39 -52.43
N LYS A 83 12.35 2.96 -51.60
CA LYS A 83 13.49 3.76 -52.06
C LYS A 83 14.41 2.95 -52.98
N ALA A 84 14.79 1.74 -52.57
CA ALA A 84 15.62 0.86 -53.38
C ALA A 84 14.95 0.48 -54.73
N ASN A 85 13.62 0.34 -54.75
CA ASN A 85 12.88 0.08 -55.97
C ASN A 85 12.85 1.30 -56.90
N LEU A 86 12.64 2.51 -56.36
CA LEU A 86 12.70 3.76 -57.13
C LEU A 86 14.08 3.95 -57.77
N GLU A 87 15.14 3.76 -56.99
CA GLU A 87 16.53 3.83 -57.47
C GLU A 87 16.79 2.84 -58.63
N LYS A 88 16.27 1.60 -58.53
CA LYS A 88 16.36 0.60 -59.60
C LYS A 88 15.58 0.98 -60.86
N MET A 89 14.52 1.77 -60.72
CA MET A 89 13.72 2.27 -61.83
C MET A 89 14.32 3.54 -62.47
N GLY A 90 15.44 4.04 -61.95
CA GLY A 90 16.08 5.27 -62.42
C GLY A 90 15.31 6.54 -62.06
N MET A 91 14.47 6.48 -61.03
CA MET A 91 13.78 7.62 -60.42
C MET A 91 14.55 8.16 -59.21
#